data_AF-A0A6M3JAJ4-F1
#
_entry.id   AF-A0A6M3JAJ4-F1
#
_cell.length_a   1.000
_cell.length_b   1.000
_cell.length_c   1.000
_cell.angle_alpha   90.00
_cell.angle_beta   90.00
_cell.angle_gamma   90.00
#
_symmetry.space_group_name_H-M   'P 1'
#
loop_
_entity.id
_entity.type
_entity.pdbx_description
1 polymer ?
#
loop_
_entity_poly.entity_id
_entity_poly.type
_entity_poly.pdbx_seq_one_letter_code
_entity_poly.pdbx_strand_id
1 'polypeptide(L)'
;MARKKRNKNEEKIKEIHVKKDFPVKLIRQGLEAGFSFEQIVSFDTEESLQNAIGRFSPAILASAGKISKPKPAKPPVEMEVKTANLTLKLSPMRAKTPLRAEDEQRNIDAFVNRMGIRPAVTKMEIVRNYVPDENKYLTEIIISYKGPK
;
A
#
# COMPACT_ATOMS: atom_id res chain seq x y z
N MET A 1 6.77 4.16 -42.23
CA MET A 1 5.46 4.84 -42.30
C MET A 1 5.23 5.97 -41.26
N ALA A 2 6.18 6.29 -40.36
CA ALA A 2 5.97 7.30 -39.30
C ALA A 2 6.09 8.78 -39.75
N ARG A 3 6.85 9.08 -40.83
CA ARG A 3 7.07 10.45 -41.30
C ARG A 3 5.81 11.12 -41.88
N LYS A 4 4.94 10.35 -42.55
CA LYS A 4 3.75 10.88 -43.24
C LYS A 4 2.66 11.38 -42.28
N LYS A 5 2.60 10.84 -41.05
CA LYS A 5 1.66 11.27 -40.01
C LYS A 5 2.07 12.58 -39.32
N ARG A 6 3.37 12.90 -39.26
CA ARG A 6 3.85 14.15 -38.63
C ARG A 6 3.48 15.39 -39.45
N ASN A 7 3.64 15.35 -40.78
CA ASN A 7 3.33 16.49 -41.65
C ASN A 7 1.83 16.87 -41.62
N LYS A 8 0.92 15.89 -41.65
CA LYS A 8 -0.53 16.15 -41.67
C LYS A 8 -1.05 16.81 -40.37
N ASN A 9 -0.38 16.56 -39.25
CA ASN A 9 -0.73 17.22 -37.98
C ASN A 9 -0.22 18.66 -37.95
N GLU A 10 0.94 18.96 -38.54
CA GLU A 10 1.47 20.34 -38.58
C GLU A 10 0.64 21.27 -39.47
N GLU A 11 0.13 20.78 -40.60
CA GLU A 11 -0.79 21.54 -41.47
C GLU A 11 -2.06 21.92 -40.69
N LYS A 12 -2.67 20.98 -39.99
CA LYS A 12 -3.86 21.22 -39.16
C LYS A 12 -3.61 22.16 -37.98
N ILE A 13 -2.45 22.08 -37.35
CA ILE A 13 -2.09 23.01 -36.25
C ILE A 13 -2.00 24.45 -36.78
N LYS A 14 -1.42 24.64 -37.97
CA LYS A 14 -1.37 25.97 -38.61
C LYS A 14 -2.76 26.47 -38.97
N GLU A 15 -3.64 25.61 -39.49
CA GLU A 15 -5.02 25.99 -39.79
C GLU A 15 -5.78 26.46 -38.55
N ILE A 16 -5.63 25.79 -37.41
CA ILE A 16 -6.29 26.17 -36.15
C ILE A 16 -5.71 27.48 -35.61
N HIS A 17 -4.38 27.65 -35.66
CA HIS A 17 -3.73 28.90 -35.28
C HIS A 17 -4.28 30.07 -36.10
N VAL A 18 -4.41 29.93 -37.42
CA VAL A 18 -4.98 30.97 -38.29
C VAL A 18 -6.46 31.24 -38.02
N LYS A 19 -7.25 30.20 -37.70
CA LYS A 19 -8.71 30.34 -37.49
C LYS A 19 -9.10 30.92 -36.13
N LYS A 20 -8.33 30.61 -35.08
CA LYS A 20 -8.69 30.92 -33.68
C LYS A 20 -7.69 31.83 -32.99
N ASP A 21 -6.59 32.17 -33.66
CA ASP A 21 -5.45 32.93 -33.12
C ASP A 21 -4.77 32.28 -31.90
N PHE A 22 -5.04 31.00 -31.65
CA PHE A 22 -4.44 30.27 -30.53
C PHE A 22 -2.96 29.99 -30.79
N PRO A 23 -2.06 30.17 -29.81
CA PRO A 23 -0.64 29.88 -30.00
C PRO A 23 -0.42 28.42 -30.41
N VAL A 24 0.46 28.19 -31.39
CA VAL A 24 0.87 26.86 -31.86
C VAL A 24 1.32 25.97 -30.69
N LYS A 25 1.98 26.55 -29.69
CA LYS A 25 2.42 25.86 -28.48
C LYS A 25 1.24 25.34 -27.66
N LEU A 26 0.18 26.13 -27.52
CA LEU A 26 -1.02 25.75 -26.76
C LEU A 26 -1.80 24.64 -27.47
N ILE A 27 -1.93 24.71 -28.80
CA ILE A 27 -2.56 23.65 -29.59
C ILE A 27 -1.81 22.31 -29.41
N ARG A 28 -0.47 22.35 -29.42
CA ARG A 28 0.36 21.17 -29.15
C ARG A 28 0.15 20.62 -27.74
N GLN A 29 0.11 21.49 -26.74
CA GLN A 29 -0.19 21.09 -25.36
C GLN A 29 -1.58 20.47 -25.23
N GLY A 30 -2.59 20.98 -25.96
CA GLY A 30 -3.92 20.36 -26.02
C GLY A 30 -3.88 18.95 -26.60
N LEU A 31 -3.15 18.73 -27.69
CA LEU A 31 -2.97 17.40 -28.28
C LEU A 31 -2.23 16.45 -27.34
N GLU A 32 -1.20 16.93 -26.65
CA GLU A 32 -0.46 16.16 -25.62
C GLU A 32 -1.36 15.82 -24.42
N ALA A 33 -2.28 16.72 -24.07
CA ALA A 33 -3.34 16.51 -23.10
C ALA A 33 -4.52 15.68 -23.67
N GLY A 34 -4.39 15.06 -24.83
CA GLY A 34 -5.38 14.11 -25.36
C GLY A 34 -6.62 14.74 -26.00
N PHE A 35 -6.67 16.06 -26.20
CA PHE A 35 -7.74 16.70 -26.96
C PHE A 35 -7.61 16.42 -28.46
N SER A 36 -8.73 16.28 -29.15
CA SER A 36 -8.78 16.25 -30.62
C SER A 36 -8.72 17.66 -31.21
N PHE A 37 -8.35 17.77 -32.48
CA PHE A 37 -8.35 19.05 -33.19
C PHE A 37 -9.73 19.74 -33.19
N GLU A 38 -10.81 18.96 -33.29
CA GLU A 38 -12.18 19.48 -33.26
C GLU A 38 -12.54 20.04 -31.89
N GLN A 39 -12.10 19.35 -30.82
CA GLN A 39 -12.27 19.85 -29.45
C GLN A 39 -11.50 21.15 -29.24
N ILE A 40 -10.26 21.23 -29.72
CA ILE A 40 -9.45 22.46 -29.62
C ILE A 40 -10.14 23.64 -30.33
N VAL A 41 -10.74 23.43 -31.50
CA VAL A 41 -11.47 24.47 -32.24
C VAL A 41 -12.78 24.87 -31.57
N SER A 42 -13.38 23.98 -30.77
CA SER A 42 -14.63 24.26 -30.05
C SER A 42 -14.46 25.26 -28.91
N PHE A 43 -13.23 25.55 -28.48
CA PHE A 43 -12.97 26.59 -27.48
C PHE A 43 -13.10 27.99 -28.10
N ASP A 44 -13.71 28.89 -27.33
CA ASP A 44 -13.98 30.27 -27.74
C ASP A 44 -12.79 31.19 -27.47
N THR A 45 -12.03 30.94 -26.41
CA THR A 45 -10.88 31.76 -26.00
C THR A 45 -9.65 30.93 -25.66
N GLU A 46 -8.47 31.53 -25.80
CA GLU A 46 -7.20 30.92 -25.41
C GLU A 46 -7.20 30.49 -23.94
N GLU A 47 -7.67 31.35 -23.04
CA GLU A 47 -7.76 31.08 -21.61
C GLU A 47 -8.63 29.86 -21.30
N SER A 48 -9.73 29.67 -22.05
CA SER A 48 -10.61 28.51 -21.85
C SER A 48 -9.91 27.19 -22.20
N LEU A 49 -9.14 27.18 -23.28
CA LEU A 49 -8.33 26.04 -23.69
C LEU A 49 -7.19 25.79 -22.69
N GLN A 50 -6.50 26.84 -22.24
CA GLN A 50 -5.41 26.73 -21.26
C GLN A 50 -5.91 26.20 -19.90
N ASN A 51 -7.07 26.68 -19.43
CA ASN A 51 -7.71 26.18 -18.22
C ASN A 51 -8.18 24.74 -18.37
N ALA A 52 -8.70 24.36 -19.54
CA ALA A 52 -9.06 22.97 -19.82
C ALA A 52 -7.81 22.08 -19.74
N ILE A 53 -6.73 22.42 -20.45
CA ILE A 53 -5.44 21.70 -20.38
C ILE A 53 -4.94 21.58 -18.94
N GLY A 54 -5.00 22.67 -18.16
CA GLY A 54 -4.58 22.67 -16.76
C GLY A 54 -5.42 21.79 -15.83
N ARG A 55 -6.72 21.63 -16.12
CA ARG A 55 -7.62 20.72 -15.38
C ARG A 55 -7.38 19.26 -15.74
N PHE A 56 -7.08 18.95 -17.00
CA PHE A 56 -6.70 17.61 -17.44
C PHE A 56 -5.21 17.36 -17.20
N SER A 57 -4.81 17.34 -15.92
CA SER A 57 -3.52 16.79 -15.52
C SER A 57 -3.33 15.39 -16.14
N PRO A 58 -2.13 15.03 -16.62
CA PRO A 58 -1.83 13.69 -17.14
C PRO A 58 -2.26 12.55 -16.20
N ALA A 59 -2.39 12.83 -14.90
CA ALA A 59 -2.89 11.90 -13.90
C ALA A 59 -4.37 11.48 -14.11
N ILE A 60 -5.21 12.38 -14.65
CA ILE A 60 -6.64 12.13 -14.88
C ILE A 60 -6.87 11.39 -16.21
N LEU A 61 -6.04 11.63 -17.22
CA LEU A 61 -6.12 10.88 -18.49
C LEU A 61 -5.55 9.46 -18.36
N ALA A 62 -4.53 9.28 -17.51
CA ALA A 62 -4.05 7.95 -17.15
C ALA A 62 -5.11 7.11 -16.41
N SER A 63 -6.08 7.75 -15.75
CA SER A 63 -7.20 7.07 -15.06
C SER A 63 -8.47 6.96 -15.90
N ALA A 64 -8.73 7.87 -16.84
CA ALA A 64 -9.95 7.84 -17.66
C ALA A 64 -10.00 6.68 -18.68
N GLY A 65 -8.85 6.16 -19.12
CA GLY A 65 -8.77 5.01 -20.03
C GLY A 65 -8.35 3.69 -19.38
N LYS A 66 -7.90 3.74 -18.12
CA LYS A 66 -7.58 2.55 -17.33
C LYS A 66 -8.59 2.48 -16.20
N ILE A 67 -9.71 1.81 -16.45
CA ILE A 67 -10.33 1.01 -15.40
C ILE A 67 -9.22 0.07 -14.96
N SER A 68 -8.46 0.45 -13.92
CA SER A 68 -7.55 -0.48 -13.28
C SER A 68 -8.44 -1.63 -12.87
N LYS A 69 -8.36 -2.76 -13.56
CA LYS A 69 -9.01 -3.99 -13.12
C LYS A 69 -8.71 -4.09 -11.63
N PRO A 70 -9.71 -4.26 -10.75
CA PRO A 70 -9.45 -4.36 -9.33
C PRO A 70 -8.30 -5.34 -9.17
N LYS A 71 -7.27 -4.92 -8.43
CA LYS A 71 -6.04 -5.69 -8.25
C LYS A 71 -6.48 -7.14 -8.00
N PRO A 72 -6.05 -8.12 -8.83
CA PRO A 72 -6.56 -9.47 -8.73
C PRO A 72 -6.45 -9.89 -7.27
N ALA A 73 -7.53 -10.47 -6.73
CA ALA A 73 -7.56 -10.93 -5.35
C ALA A 73 -6.26 -11.70 -5.11
N LYS A 74 -5.46 -11.25 -4.13
CA LYS A 74 -4.23 -11.96 -3.80
C LYS A 74 -4.61 -13.42 -3.62
N PRO A 75 -3.87 -14.38 -4.21
CA PRO A 75 -4.16 -15.79 -4.00
C PRO A 75 -4.26 -16.04 -2.49
N PRO A 76 -5.21 -16.88 -2.04
CA PRO A 76 -5.34 -17.19 -0.63
C PRO A 76 -3.99 -17.72 -0.16
N VAL A 77 -3.34 -16.97 0.73
CA VAL A 77 -2.07 -17.40 1.30
C VAL A 77 -2.42 -18.57 2.21
N GLU A 78 -1.90 -19.76 1.91
CA GLU A 78 -2.07 -20.92 2.77
C GLU A 78 -1.55 -20.58 4.17
N MET A 79 -2.42 -20.69 5.17
CA MET A 79 -2.08 -20.38 6.55
C MET A 79 -1.72 -21.68 7.28
N GLU A 80 -0.53 -21.73 7.87
CA GLU A 80 -0.08 -22.85 8.71
C GLU A 80 0.00 -22.42 10.18
N VAL A 81 -0.17 -23.39 11.08
CA VAL A 81 0.00 -23.16 12.51
C VAL A 81 1.50 -23.21 12.83
N LYS A 82 2.06 -22.06 13.20
CA LYS A 82 3.45 -21.90 13.64
C LYS A 82 3.50 -21.78 15.16
N THR A 83 4.58 -22.23 15.78
CA THR A 83 4.81 -22.17 17.23
C THR A 83 5.99 -21.26 17.53
N ALA A 84 5.84 -20.39 18.54
CA ALA A 84 6.91 -19.56 19.07
C ALA A 84 7.06 -19.81 20.57
N ASN A 85 8.30 -19.88 21.05
CA ASN A 85 8.61 -20.18 22.44
C ASN A 85 9.23 -18.96 23.11
N LEU A 86 8.77 -18.66 24.33
CA LEU A 86 9.29 -17.62 25.20
C LEU A 86 9.65 -18.24 26.55
N THR A 87 10.89 -18.07 26.98
CA THR A 87 11.35 -18.56 28.29
C THR A 87 11.53 -17.40 29.25
N LEU A 88 10.85 -17.46 30.39
CA LEU A 88 10.97 -16.50 31.48
C LEU A 88 11.67 -17.14 32.67
N LYS A 89 12.69 -16.44 33.19
CA LYS A 89 13.39 -16.81 34.42
C LYS A 89 12.88 -15.90 35.54
N LEU A 90 12.25 -16.50 36.55
CA LEU A 90 11.72 -15.80 37.71
C LEU A 90 12.44 -16.25 38.98
N SER A 91 12.60 -15.32 39.92
CA SER A 91 13.07 -15.66 41.25
C SER A 91 11.98 -16.44 42.03
N PRO A 92 12.37 -17.33 42.96
CA PRO A 92 11.43 -18.11 43.78
C PRO A 92 10.46 -17.26 44.59
N MET A 93 10.93 -16.10 45.09
CA MET A 93 10.08 -15.17 45.82
C MET A 93 8.97 -14.61 44.93
N ARG A 94 9.30 -14.16 43.70
CA ARG A 94 8.29 -13.67 42.76
C ARG A 94 7.37 -14.77 42.28
N ALA A 95 7.88 -15.96 42.04
CA ALA A 95 7.09 -17.08 41.52
C ALA A 95 5.94 -17.52 42.45
N LYS A 96 6.08 -17.29 43.76
CA LYS A 96 5.05 -17.60 44.77
C LYS A 96 4.04 -16.47 45.01
N THR A 97 4.20 -15.33 44.34
CA THR A 97 3.34 -14.15 44.51
C THR A 97 2.39 -13.98 43.32
N PRO A 98 1.26 -13.28 43.50
CA PRO A 98 0.35 -12.94 42.38
C PRO A 98 1.04 -12.13 41.29
N LEU A 99 2.11 -11.38 41.62
CA LEU A 99 2.94 -10.62 40.68
C LEU A 99 3.53 -11.46 39.54
N ARG A 100 3.64 -12.78 39.75
CA ARG A 100 4.08 -13.70 38.70
C ARG A 100 3.15 -13.66 37.48
N ALA A 101 1.83 -13.69 37.69
CA ALA A 101 0.89 -13.75 36.58
C ALA A 101 0.92 -12.44 35.77
N GLU A 102 1.12 -11.31 36.45
CA GLU A 102 1.31 -10.01 35.80
C GLU A 102 2.62 -9.95 35.00
N ASP A 103 3.72 -10.46 35.56
CA ASP A 103 5.00 -10.57 34.86
C ASP A 103 4.89 -11.50 33.63
N GLU A 104 4.26 -12.67 33.77
CA GLU A 104 3.97 -13.61 32.67
C GLU A 104 3.18 -12.90 31.55
N GLN A 105 2.07 -12.24 31.89
CA GLN A 105 1.21 -11.55 30.93
C GLN A 105 1.92 -10.38 30.23
N ARG A 106 2.65 -9.55 30.97
CA ARG A 106 3.39 -8.40 30.40
C ARG A 106 4.43 -8.85 29.38
N ASN A 107 5.12 -9.95 29.66
CA ASN A 107 6.11 -10.50 28.74
C ASN A 107 5.45 -11.14 27.50
N ILE A 108 4.31 -11.81 27.67
CA ILE A 108 3.50 -12.32 26.55
C ILE A 108 3.07 -11.17 25.64
N ASP A 109 2.49 -10.11 26.20
CA ASP A 109 2.01 -8.98 25.43
C ASP A 109 3.15 -8.29 24.68
N ALA A 110 4.29 -8.07 25.34
CA ALA A 110 5.48 -7.51 24.71
C ALA A 110 6.00 -8.39 23.54
N PHE A 111 6.02 -9.71 23.73
CA PHE A 111 6.47 -10.65 22.71
C PHE A 111 5.51 -10.71 21.51
N VAL A 112 4.22 -10.84 21.77
CA VAL A 112 3.16 -10.91 20.75
C VAL A 112 3.10 -9.61 19.93
N ASN A 113 3.24 -8.45 20.59
CA ASN A 113 3.28 -7.16 19.91
C ASN A 113 4.54 -7.00 19.05
N ARG A 114 5.72 -7.41 19.55
CA ARG A 114 6.97 -7.38 18.78
C ARG A 114 6.90 -8.25 17.52
N MET A 115 6.26 -9.42 17.63
CA MET A 115 6.09 -10.35 16.51
C MET A 115 4.95 -9.94 15.55
N GLY A 116 4.10 -9.00 15.94
CA GLY A 116 2.94 -8.59 15.13
C GLY A 116 1.88 -9.68 14.94
N ILE A 117 1.88 -10.73 15.78
CA ILE A 117 1.04 -11.93 15.62
C ILE A 117 -0.25 -11.88 16.44
N ARG A 118 -0.55 -10.79 17.14
CA ARG A 118 -1.73 -10.67 18.03
C ARG A 118 -3.06 -11.14 17.41
N PRO A 119 -3.44 -10.73 16.18
CA PRO A 119 -4.69 -11.20 15.57
C PRO A 119 -4.63 -12.66 15.09
N ALA A 120 -3.44 -13.26 15.06
CA ALA A 120 -3.19 -14.59 14.52
C ALA A 120 -2.98 -15.67 15.60
N VAL A 121 -2.86 -15.31 16.88
CA VAL A 121 -2.67 -16.28 17.97
C VAL A 121 -3.89 -17.19 18.08
N THR A 122 -3.67 -18.50 18.11
CA THR A 122 -4.71 -19.52 18.24
C THR A 122 -4.72 -20.20 19.60
N LYS A 123 -3.53 -20.43 20.19
CA LYS A 123 -3.39 -21.09 21.48
C LYS A 123 -2.16 -20.55 22.21
N MET A 124 -2.26 -20.43 23.53
CA MET A 124 -1.12 -20.19 24.40
C MET A 124 -1.08 -21.29 25.46
N GLU A 125 0.09 -21.89 25.65
CA GLU A 125 0.36 -22.86 26.71
C GLU A 125 1.48 -22.33 27.59
N ILE A 126 1.30 -22.44 28.91
CA ILE A 126 2.27 -21.97 29.90
C ILE A 126 2.70 -23.18 30.73
N VAL A 127 3.93 -23.63 30.51
CA VAL A 127 4.57 -24.73 31.24
C VAL A 127 5.49 -24.14 32.31
N ARG A 128 5.30 -24.58 33.56
CA ARG A 128 5.99 -24.02 34.73
C ARG A 128 6.85 -25.10 35.36
N ASN A 129 8.15 -24.88 35.36
CA ASN A 129 9.14 -25.81 35.88
C ASN A 129 9.98 -25.12 36.96
N TYR A 130 10.05 -25.71 38.15
CA TYR A 130 10.99 -25.28 39.18
C TYR A 130 12.31 -26.02 38.99
N VAL A 131 13.42 -25.28 38.90
CA VAL A 131 14.77 -25.85 38.83
C VAL A 131 15.46 -25.62 40.17
N PRO A 132 15.53 -26.65 41.04
CA PRO A 132 16.04 -26.52 42.40
C PRO A 132 17.52 -26.11 42.44
N ASP A 133 18.34 -26.65 41.54
CA ASP A 133 19.80 -26.45 41.53
C ASP A 133 20.21 -25.00 41.27
N GLU A 134 19.42 -24.26 40.47
CA GLU A 134 19.68 -22.86 40.18
C GLU A 134 18.87 -21.90 41.06
N ASN A 135 18.01 -22.42 41.95
CA ASN A 135 17.03 -21.67 42.72
C ASN A 135 16.21 -20.70 41.84
N LYS A 136 15.72 -21.19 40.70
CA LYS A 136 14.98 -20.40 39.69
C LYS A 136 13.69 -21.11 39.30
N TYR A 137 12.66 -20.32 39.02
CA TYR A 137 11.46 -20.79 38.35
C TYR A 137 11.58 -20.47 36.87
N LEU A 138 11.52 -21.50 36.04
CA LEU A 138 11.43 -21.38 34.59
C LEU A 138 9.96 -21.46 34.19
N THR A 139 9.53 -20.46 33.43
CA THR A 139 8.21 -20.48 32.79
C THR A 139 8.43 -20.48 31.29
N GLU A 140 8.08 -21.60 30.65
CA GLU A 140 8.11 -21.76 29.20
C GLU A 140 6.72 -21.47 28.66
N ILE A 141 6.63 -20.50 27.77
CA ILE A 141 5.38 -20.07 27.16
C ILE A 141 5.43 -20.42 25.68
N ILE A 142 4.55 -21.31 25.25
CA ILE A 142 4.42 -21.78 23.89
C ILE A 142 3.21 -21.08 23.27
N ILE A 143 3.44 -20.31 22.21
CA ILE A 143 2.43 -19.52 21.51
C ILE A 143 2.24 -20.11 20.12
N SER A 144 1.07 -20.67 19.86
CA SER A 144 0.66 -21.13 18.54
C SER A 144 -0.09 -20.01 17.81
N TYR A 145 0.27 -19.75 16.56
CA TYR A 145 -0.34 -18.70 15.73
C TYR A 145 -0.48 -19.14 14.27
N LYS A 146 -1.49 -18.61 13.57
CA LYS A 146 -1.66 -18.82 12.13
C LYS A 146 -0.77 -17.86 11.36
N GLY A 147 0.28 -18.38 10.74
CA GLY A 147 1.16 -17.61 9.85
C GLY A 147 0.99 -18.04 8.39
N PRO A 148 1.39 -17.21 7.42
CA PRO A 148 1.54 -17.69 6.05
C PRO A 148 2.56 -18.85 6.02
N LYS A 149 2.29 -19.89 5.24
CA LYS A 149 3.21 -21.02 5.00
C LYS A 149 4.62 -20.53 4.68
#